data_AF-A0A972CE46-F1
#
_entry.id   AF-A0A972CE46-F1
#
_cell.length_a   1.000
_cell.length_b   1.000
_cell.length_c   1.000
_cell.angle_alpha   90.00
_cell.angle_beta   90.00
_cell.angle_gamma   90.00
#
_symmetry.space_group_name_H-M   'P 1'
#
loop_
_entity.id
_entity.type
_entity.pdbx_description
1 polymer ?
#
loop_
_entity_poly.entity_id
_entity_poly.type
_entity_poly.pdbx_seq_one_letter_code
_entity_poly.pdbx_strand_id
1 'polypeptide(L)' 'MMKEGMFTVGLIGAQNSHAKHFCETINKKRLWDDVSIRYIYGADDPAQCKNLCDEYGLAECASEDEVIEKCDGVIVT' A
#
# COMPACT_ATOMS: atom_id res chain seq x y z
N MET A 1 6.28 -5.08 -23.86
CA MET A 1 4.81 -5.02 -23.91
C MET A 1 4.35 -4.97 -22.46
N MET A 2 3.92 -3.81 -21.94
CA MET A 2 3.45 -3.73 -20.56
C MET A 2 2.11 -4.47 -20.47
N LYS A 3 1.91 -5.30 -19.44
CA LYS A 3 0.66 -6.02 -19.23
C LYS A 3 -0.48 -4.99 -19.08
N GLU A 4 -1.62 -5.25 -19.72
CA GLU A 4 -2.89 -4.55 -19.50
C GLU A 4 -3.47 -4.89 -18.11
N GLY A 5 -2.72 -4.61 -17.05
CA GLY A 5 -3.09 -4.87 -15.66
C GLY A 5 -2.78 -3.66 -14.79
N MET A 6 -3.58 -3.48 -13.75
CA MET A 6 -3.37 -2.46 -12.73
C MET A 6 -2.01 -2.69 -12.05
N PHE A 7 -1.13 -1.69 -12.07
CA PHE A 7 0.14 -1.66 -11.36
C PHE A 7 -0.10 -1.64 -9.85
N THR A 8 0.28 -2.71 -9.18
CA THR A 8 0.00 -2.92 -7.76
C THR A 8 1.18 -2.48 -6.92
N VAL A 9 0.93 -1.56 -5.99
CA VAL A 9 1.92 -1.03 -5.06
C VAL A 9 1.69 -1.61 -3.66
N GLY A 10 2.79 -1.95 -3.01
CA GLY A 10 2.84 -2.33 -1.60
C GLY A 10 3.35 -1.19 -0.73
N LEU A 11 2.95 -1.18 0.54
CA LEU A 11 3.45 -0.26 1.55
C LEU A 11 4.19 -1.04 2.66
N ILE A 12 5.38 -0.59 3.03
CA ILE A 12 6.13 -1.08 4.20
C ILE A 12 6.28 0.10 5.16
N GLY A 13 5.77 -0.07 6.38
CA GLY A 13 5.68 0.98 7.39
C GLY A 13 4.28 1.60 7.47
N ALA A 14 3.80 1.77 8.70
CA ALA A 14 2.55 2.46 9.03
C ALA A 14 2.77 3.69 9.94
N GLN A 15 3.97 3.84 10.49
CA GLN A 15 4.30 4.83 11.52
C GLN A 15 4.61 6.22 10.94
N ASN A 16 3.68 6.84 10.20
CA ASN A 16 3.62 8.29 9.98
C ASN A 16 2.41 8.72 9.13
N SER A 17 2.25 10.04 8.99
CA SER A 17 1.29 10.67 8.08
C SER A 17 1.58 10.41 6.59
N HIS A 18 2.78 9.93 6.23
CA HIS A 18 3.15 9.68 4.82
C HIS A 18 2.43 8.45 4.28
N ALA A 19 2.34 7.35 5.05
CA ALA A 19 1.57 6.17 4.71
C ALA A 19 0.14 6.53 4.27
N LYS A 20 -0.55 7.34 5.09
CA LYS A 20 -1.88 7.86 4.76
C LYS A 20 -1.86 8.76 3.52
N HIS A 21 -0.89 9.65 3.38
CA HIS A 21 -0.80 10.55 2.24
C HIS A 21 -0.65 9.79 0.91
N PHE A 22 0.16 8.74 0.87
CA PHE A 22 0.30 7.88 -0.31
C PHE A 22 -1.00 7.14 -0.63
N CYS A 23 -1.64 6.54 0.38
CA CYS A 23 -2.94 5.88 0.21
C CYS A 23 -4.00 6.83 -0.34
N GLU A 24 -4.11 8.04 0.22
CA GLU A 24 -5.04 9.07 -0.24
C GLU A 24 -4.76 9.50 -1.68
N THR A 25 -3.49 9.75 -2.00
CA THR A 25 -3.08 10.29 -3.29
C THR A 25 -3.22 9.27 -4.41
N ILE A 26 -2.83 8.02 -4.18
CA ILE A 26 -2.87 6.97 -5.19
C ILE A 26 -4.27 6.36 -5.28
N ASN A 27 -4.88 5.96 -4.15
CA ASN A 27 -6.14 5.20 -4.19
C ASN A 27 -7.38 6.09 -4.30
N LYS A 28 -7.45 7.21 -3.56
CA LYS A 28 -8.65 8.08 -3.58
C LYS A 28 -8.59 9.18 -4.62
N LYS A 29 -7.47 9.90 -4.69
CA LYS A 29 -7.29 10.99 -5.67
C LYS A 29 -6.91 10.50 -7.06
N ARG A 30 -6.60 9.20 -7.20
CA ARG A 30 -6.32 8.55 -8.48
C ARG A 30 -5.21 9.28 -9.24
N LEU A 31 -4.08 9.54 -8.57
CA LEU A 31 -2.92 10.23 -9.18
C LEU A 31 -2.49 9.58 -10.50
N TRP A 32 -2.62 8.25 -10.58
CA TRP A 32 -2.53 7.48 -11.81
C TRP A 32 -3.72 6.53 -11.88
N ASP A 33 -4.30 6.40 -13.08
CA ASP A 33 -5.52 5.60 -13.27
C ASP A 33 -5.30 4.09 -13.18
N ASP A 34 -4.09 3.65 -13.48
CA ASP A 34 -3.68 2.26 -13.53
C ASP A 34 -2.81 1.84 -12.33
N VAL A 35 -2.66 2.69 -11.31
CA VAL A 35 -1.87 2.38 -10.10
C VAL A 35 -2.77 2.26 -8.88
N SER A 36 -2.50 1.30 -7.99
CA SER A 36 -3.20 1.18 -6.71
C SER A 36 -2.31 0.59 -5.62
N ILE A 37 -2.37 1.15 -4.42
CA ILE A 37 -1.83 0.51 -3.21
C ILE A 37 -2.82 -0.55 -2.75
N ARG A 38 -2.36 -1.80 -2.58
CA ARG A 38 -3.24 -2.93 -2.20
C ARG A 38 -2.79 -3.69 -0.96
N TYR A 39 -1.49 -3.68 -0.66
CA TYR A 39 -0.90 -4.46 0.41
C TYR A 39 -0.11 -3.56 1.36
N ILE A 40 -0.13 -3.87 2.64
CA ILE A 40 0.63 -3.15 3.67
C ILE A 40 1.25 -4.12 4.67
N TYR A 41 2.50 -3.87 5.06
CA TYR A 41 3.11 -4.43 6.25
C TYR A 41 3.42 -3.29 7.22
N GLY A 42 2.76 -3.28 8.39
CA GLY A 42 2.82 -2.17 9.35
C GLY A 42 3.09 -2.63 10.78
N ALA A 43 4.07 -3.51 10.99
CA ALA A 43 4.42 -4.03 12.31
C ALA A 43 4.97 -2.95 13.28
N ASP A 44 5.42 -1.82 12.73
CA ASP A 44 5.88 -0.62 13.44
C ASP A 44 4.74 0.14 14.14
N ASP A 45 3.51 0.08 13.60
CA ASP A 45 2.30 0.60 14.23
C ASP A 45 1.05 -0.20 13.82
N PRO A 46 0.74 -1.31 14.52
CA PRO A 46 -0.37 -2.20 14.16
C PRO A 46 -1.74 -1.52 14.22
N ALA A 47 -1.92 -0.53 15.10
CA ALA A 47 -3.18 0.20 15.21
C ALA A 47 -3.41 1.08 13.97
N GLN A 48 -2.36 1.80 13.55
CA GLN A 48 -2.42 2.61 12.34
C GLN A 48 -2.50 1.74 11.07
N CYS A 49 -1.78 0.61 11.03
CA CYS A 49 -1.88 -0.37 9.94
C CYS A 49 -3.33 -0.82 9.73
N LYS A 50 -4.01 -1.23 10.82
CA LYS A 50 -5.41 -1.62 10.78
C LYS A 50 -6.31 -0.48 10.29
N ASN A 51 -6.09 0.75 10.77
CA ASN A 51 -6.88 1.92 10.33
C ASN A 51 -6.71 2.18 8.82
N LEU A 52 -5.51 2.03 8.28
CA LEU A 52 -5.24 2.19 6.84
C LEU A 52 -5.88 1.06 6.02
N CYS A 53 -5.84 -0.17 6.51
CA CYS A 53 -6.53 -1.31 5.89
C CYS A 53 -8.04 -1.05 5.79
N ASP A 54 -8.66 -0.63 6.89
CA ASP A 54 -10.09 -0.36 6.96
C ASP A 54 -10.48 0.85 6.08
N GLU A 55 -9.71 1.94 6.10
CA GLU A 55 -10.04 3.19 5.37
C GLU A 55 -9.85 3.06 3.86
N TYR A 56 -8.83 2.32 3.41
CA TYR A 56 -8.42 2.26 2.00
C TYR A 56 -8.63 0.89 1.35
N GLY A 57 -9.15 -0.10 2.09
CA GLY A 57 -9.39 -1.45 1.58
C GLY A 57 -8.09 -2.20 1.25
N LEU A 58 -7.06 -2.02 2.08
CA LEU A 58 -5.78 -2.71 1.93
C LEU A 58 -5.82 -4.09 2.61
N ALA A 59 -5.00 -5.00 2.12
CA ALA A 59 -4.73 -6.27 2.79
C ALA A 59 -3.42 -6.17 3.60
N GLU A 60 -3.49 -6.48 4.88
CA GLU A 60 -2.31 -6.60 5.73
C GLU A 60 -1.52 -7.87 5.38
N CYS A 61 -0.21 -7.73 5.24
CA CYS A 61 0.76 -8.79 5.03
C CYS A 61 1.48 -9.13 6.35
N ALA A 62 1.99 -10.35 6.48
CA ALA A 62 2.70 -10.84 7.64
C ALA A 62 4.18 -10.43 7.67
N SER A 63 4.75 -10.04 6.53
CA SER A 63 6.15 -9.63 6.39
C SER A 63 6.37 -8.66 5.23
N GLU A 64 7.54 -8.01 5.22
CA GLU A 64 8.04 -7.21 4.10
C GLU A 64 8.15 -8.05 2.81
N ASP A 65 8.67 -9.27 2.91
CA ASP A 65 8.82 -10.20 1.77
C ASP A 65 7.48 -10.50 1.11
N GLU A 66 6.43 -10.71 1.89
CA GLU A 66 5.09 -10.96 1.34
C GLU A 66 4.55 -9.76 0.56
N VAL A 67 4.86 -8.53 0.99
CA VAL A 67 4.51 -7.32 0.24
C VAL A 67 5.27 -7.28 -1.09
N ILE A 68 6.57 -7.57 -1.07
CA ILE A 68 7.45 -7.57 -2.26
C ILE A 68 6.98 -8.62 -3.28
N GLU A 69 6.60 -9.81 -2.84
CA GLU A 69 6.13 -10.90 -3.71
C GLU A 69 4.79 -10.60 -4.40
N LYS A 70 3.94 -9.78 -3.77
CA LYS A 70 2.57 -9.49 -4.25
C LYS A 70 2.45 -8.22 -5.11
N CYS A 71 3.51 -7.40 -5.18
CA CYS A 71 3.44 -6.06 -5.75
C CYS A 71 4.44 -5.87 -6.91
N ASP A 72 4.11 -4.95 -7.82
CA ASP A 72 4.99 -4.50 -8.90
C ASP A 72 5.99 -3.44 -8.42
N GLY A 73 5.68 -2.78 -7.29
CA GLY A 73 6.54 -1.81 -6.63
C GLY A 73 6.19 -1.64 -5.15
N VAL A 74 7.13 -1.10 -4.37
CA VAL A 74 6.97 -0.91 -2.93
C VAL A 74 7.35 0.51 -2.53
N ILE A 75 6.56 1.11 -1.63
CA ILE A 75 6.87 2.35 -0.94
C ILE A 75 7.25 1.99 0.50
N VAL A 76 8.41 2.49 0.95
CA VAL A 76 8.86 2.37 2.34
C VAL A 76 8.73 3.74 3.00
N THR A 77 8.04 3.82 4.13
CA THR A 77 7.76 5.09 4.83
C THR A 77 8.29 5.13 6.25
#